data_AF-A0A2G5TB86-F1
#
_entry.id   AF-A0A2G5TB86-F1
#
_cell.length_a   1.000
_cell.length_b   1.000
_cell.length_c   1.000
_cell.angle_alpha   90.00
_cell.angle_beta   90.00
_cell.angle_gamma   90.00
#
_symmetry.space_group_name_H-M   'P 1'
#
loop_
_entity.id
_entity.type
_entity.pdbx_description
1 polymer ?
#
loop_
_entity_poly.entity_id
_entity_poly.type
_entity_poly.pdbx_seq_one_letter_code
_entity_poly.pdbx_strand_id
1 'polypeptide(L)'
;MSVQYTIIIYCAVKMYLNMETKLQLLSSTLRILHRQFYKTLILQVVTPTFTLFLPIMIVNNLPFLNLQFDFPSGILTSGLVLYPALDACIVMYVVQDYRKAMRNVFKKSVDKIQSAVTWTQNTTTVNAQNAVLF
;
A
#
# COMPACT_ATOMS: atom_id res chain seq x y z
N MET A 1 -11.22 35.05 -1.66
CA MET A 1 -11.02 33.62 -1.33
C MET A 1 -12.12 32.73 -1.90
N SER A 2 -13.41 33.04 -1.74
CA SER A 2 -14.50 32.19 -2.25
C SER A 2 -14.48 31.94 -3.77
N VAL A 3 -14.16 32.94 -4.59
CA VAL A 3 -14.11 32.80 -6.06
C VAL A 3 -13.08 31.75 -6.52
N GLN A 4 -11.91 31.69 -5.88
CA GLN A 4 -10.87 30.72 -6.21
C GLN A 4 -11.31 29.29 -5.88
N TYR A 5 -11.94 29.08 -4.72
CA TYR A 5 -12.50 27.78 -4.35
C TYR A 5 -13.61 27.35 -5.32
N THR A 6 -14.49 28.27 -5.73
CA THR A 6 -15.54 27.98 -6.71
C THR A 6 -14.95 27.54 -8.06
N ILE A 7 -13.89 28.21 -8.53
CA ILE A 7 -13.20 27.85 -9.78
C ILE A 7 -12.54 26.48 -9.65
N ILE A 8 -11.87 26.19 -8.52
CA ILE A 8 -11.22 24.90 -8.26
C ILE A 8 -12.26 23.78 -8.25
N ILE A 9 -13.38 23.96 -7.54
CA ILE A 9 -14.47 22.98 -7.47
C ILE A 9 -15.08 22.77 -8.85
N TYR A 10 -15.37 23.86 -9.58
CA TYR A 10 -15.91 23.77 -10.94
C TYR A 10 -14.97 23.00 -11.89
N CYS A 11 -13.67 23.30 -11.82
CA CYS A 11 -12.65 22.62 -12.62
C CYS A 11 -12.53 21.14 -12.24
N ALA A 12 -12.56 20.81 -10.94
CA ALA A 12 -12.52 19.43 -10.45
C ALA A 12 -13.74 18.62 -10.89
N VAL A 13 -14.95 19.20 -10.79
CA VAL A 13 -16.18 18.56 -11.25
C VAL A 13 -16.17 18.37 -12.77
N LYS A 14 -15.80 19.40 -13.53
CA LYS A 14 -15.68 19.31 -14.99
C LYS A 14 -14.65 18.27 -15.42
N MET A 15 -13.51 18.19 -14.73
CA MET A 15 -12.48 17.20 -14.99
C MET A 15 -12.99 15.79 -14.68
N TYR A 16 -13.69 15.59 -13.56
CA TYR A 16 -14.29 14.31 -13.19
C TYR A 16 -15.30 13.83 -14.24
N LEU A 17 -16.22 14.70 -14.65
CA LEU A 17 -17.23 14.38 -15.67
C LEU A 17 -16.60 14.09 -17.03
N ASN A 18 -15.62 14.90 -17.46
CA ASN A 18 -14.95 14.71 -18.75
C ASN A 18 -14.11 13.41 -18.76
N MET A 19 -13.58 13.03 -17.60
CA MET A 19 -12.83 11.79 -17.44
C MET A 19 -13.76 10.57 -17.52
N GLU A 20 -14.97 10.62 -16.96
CA GLU A 20 -16.02 9.59 -17.11
C GLU A 20 -16.36 9.37 -18.60
N THR A 21 -16.53 10.45 -19.38
CA THR A 21 -16.82 10.38 -20.82
C THR A 21 -15.66 9.79 -21.61
N LYS A 22 -14.42 10.21 -21.32
CA LYS A 22 -13.21 9.64 -21.96
C LYS A 22 -12.98 8.18 -21.56
N LEU A 23 -13.39 7.78 -20.35
CA LEU A 23 -13.33 6.40 -19.87
C LEU A 23 -14.21 5.45 -20.69
N GLN A 24 -15.34 5.93 -21.24
CA GLN A 24 -16.20 5.11 -22.12
C GLN A 24 -15.60 4.91 -23.51
N LEU A 25 -14.78 5.86 -23.98
CA LEU A 25 -14.05 5.77 -25.24
C LEU A 25 -12.78 4.89 -25.13
N LEU A 26 -12.30 4.68 -23.91
CA LEU A 26 -11.07 3.97 -23.60
C LEU A 26 -11.29 2.46 -23.52
N SER A 27 -10.25 1.68 -23.79
CA SER A 27 -10.29 0.22 -23.59
C SER A 27 -10.70 -0.14 -22.16
N SER A 28 -11.48 -1.20 -22.02
CA SER A 28 -12.03 -1.69 -20.75
C SER A 28 -10.97 -1.86 -19.66
N THR A 29 -9.77 -2.30 -20.02
CA THR A 29 -8.63 -2.44 -19.11
C THR A 29 -8.15 -1.10 -18.53
N LEU A 30 -8.07 -0.07 -19.37
CA LEU A 30 -7.55 1.25 -18.96
C LEU A 30 -8.58 2.00 -18.09
N ARG A 31 -9.88 1.79 -18.34
CA ARG A 31 -10.97 2.29 -17.49
C ARG A 31 -10.90 1.73 -16.07
N ILE A 32 -10.67 0.42 -15.94
CA ILE A 32 -10.52 -0.22 -14.63
C ILE A 32 -9.28 0.32 -13.92
N LEU A 33 -8.15 0.43 -14.62
CA LEU A 33 -6.90 0.96 -14.06
C LEU A 33 -7.06 2.38 -13.51
N HIS A 34 -7.68 3.28 -14.28
CA HIS A 34 -7.88 4.66 -13.85
C HIS A 34 -8.80 4.78 -12.63
N ARG A 35 -9.89 3.99 -12.59
CA ARG A 35 -10.80 3.95 -11.45
C ARG A 35 -10.12 3.43 -10.18
N GLN A 36 -9.22 2.46 -10.35
CA GLN A 36 -8.44 1.90 -9.24
C GLN A 36 -7.40 2.90 -8.74
N PHE A 37 -6.69 3.61 -9.63
CA PHE A 37 -5.79 4.69 -9.24
C PHE A 37 -6.50 5.80 -8.48
N TYR A 38 -7.68 6.24 -8.95
CA TYR A 38 -8.46 7.27 -8.25
C TYR A 38 -8.90 6.81 -6.85
N LYS A 39 -9.38 5.57 -6.73
CA LYS A 39 -9.76 4.99 -5.44
C LYS A 39 -8.55 4.87 -4.49
N THR A 40 -7.40 4.46 -4.99
CA THR A 40 -6.14 4.41 -4.24
C THR A 40 -5.71 5.80 -3.80
N LEU A 41 -5.82 6.80 -4.67
CA LEU A 41 -5.46 8.19 -4.36
C LEU A 41 -6.32 8.75 -3.22
N ILE A 42 -7.63 8.51 -3.26
CA ILE A 42 -8.54 8.91 -2.17
C ILE A 42 -8.13 8.21 -0.87
N LEU A 43 -7.89 6.89 -0.92
CA LEU A 43 -7.52 6.12 0.25
C LEU A 43 -6.18 6.60 0.84
N GLN A 44 -5.20 6.91 -0.01
CA GLN A 44 -3.89 7.43 0.37
C GLN A 44 -3.96 8.84 0.95
N VAL A 45 -4.98 9.65 0.65
CA VAL A 45 -5.15 10.95 1.31
C VAL A 45 -5.88 10.79 2.64
N VAL A 46 -6.88 9.91 2.71
CA VAL A 46 -7.71 9.72 3.90
C VAL A 46 -6.95 8.98 5.02
N THR A 47 -6.20 7.93 4.68
CA THR A 47 -5.46 7.08 5.63
C THR A 47 -4.44 7.84 6.49
N PRO A 48 -3.53 8.65 5.93
CA PRO A 48 -2.58 9.42 6.71
C PRO A 48 -3.28 10.53 7.47
N THR A 49 -4.37 11.08 6.94
CA THR A 49 -5.14 12.09 7.68
C THR A 49 -5.63 11.50 9.00
N PHE A 50 -6.23 10.31 9.01
CA PHE A 50 -6.63 9.65 10.26
C PHE A 50 -5.44 9.20 11.12
N THR A 51 -4.44 8.57 10.50
CA THR A 51 -3.31 7.95 11.22
C THR A 51 -2.29 8.96 11.73
N LEU A 52 -2.14 10.13 11.10
CA LEU A 52 -1.30 11.24 11.60
C LEU A 52 -2.06 12.22 12.48
N PHE A 53 -3.34 12.53 12.20
CA PHE A 53 -4.08 13.42 13.12
C PHE A 53 -4.19 12.81 14.50
N LEU A 54 -4.35 11.50 14.63
CA LEU A 54 -4.47 10.85 15.93
C LEU A 54 -3.25 11.09 16.84
N PRO A 55 -2.00 10.75 16.44
CA PRO A 55 -0.81 11.01 17.25
C PRO A 55 -0.53 12.50 17.42
N ILE A 56 -0.78 13.35 16.41
CA ILE A 56 -0.62 14.80 16.55
C ILE A 56 -1.59 15.35 17.59
N MET A 57 -2.85 14.93 17.56
CA MET A 57 -3.85 15.32 18.57
C MET A 57 -3.45 14.82 19.96
N ILE A 58 -2.94 13.60 20.09
CA ILE A 58 -2.48 13.07 21.38
C ILE A 58 -1.30 13.89 21.92
N VAL A 59 -0.26 14.13 21.11
CA VAL A 59 0.92 14.92 21.49
C VAL A 59 0.55 16.36 21.81
N ASN A 60 -0.38 16.96 21.05
CA ASN A 60 -0.85 18.32 21.28
C ASN A 60 -1.72 18.45 22.54
N ASN A 61 -2.49 17.41 22.89
CA ASN A 61 -3.29 17.39 24.13
C ASN A 61 -2.48 16.95 25.36
N LEU A 62 -1.33 16.28 25.17
CA LEU A 62 -0.44 15.83 26.23
C LEU A 62 -0.01 16.94 27.22
N PRO A 63 0.40 18.15 26.79
CA PRO A 63 0.72 19.24 27.72
C PRO A 63 -0.48 19.73 28.52
N PHE A 64 -1.71 19.59 28.02
CA PHE A 64 -2.93 19.99 28.75
C PHE A 64 -3.34 18.98 29.83
N LEU A 65 -2.91 17.71 29.71
CA LEU A 65 -3.23 16.65 30.66
C LEU A 65 -2.32 16.62 31.90
N ASN A 66 -1.29 17.48 31.98
CA ASN A 66 -0.31 17.52 33.10
C ASN A 66 0.25 16.14 33.49
N LEU A 67 0.26 15.20 32.55
CA LEU A 67 0.78 13.87 32.76
C LEU A 67 2.31 13.95 32.59
N GLN A 68 3.03 13.93 33.72
CA GLN A 68 4.48 13.72 33.75
C GLN A 68 4.77 12.28 33.30
N PHE A 69 4.65 12.03 32.01
CA PHE A 69 5.16 10.81 31.40
C PHE A 69 6.52 11.14 30.79
N ASP A 70 7.58 10.60 31.40
CA ASP A 70 8.90 10.50 30.79
C ASP A 70 8.87 9.47 29.65
N PHE A 71 8.02 9.69 28.65
CA PHE A 71 8.06 8.88 27.43
C PHE A 71 9.41 9.14 26.77
N PRO A 72 10.19 8.10 26.46
CA PRO A 72 11.42 8.26 25.71
C PRO A 72 11.05 8.88 24.36
N SER A 73 11.38 10.17 24.21
CA SER A 73 11.10 10.98 23.03
C SER A 73 11.58 10.30 21.75
N GLY A 74 12.61 9.46 21.85
CA GLY A 74 13.13 8.61 20.78
C GLY A 74 12.12 7.61 20.17
N ILE A 75 11.21 7.03 20.95
CA ILE A 75 10.20 6.09 20.42
C ILE A 75 9.12 6.85 19.63
N LEU A 76 8.74 8.02 20.13
CA LEU A 76 7.71 8.88 19.52
C LEU A 76 8.21 9.47 18.19
N THR A 77 9.45 9.96 18.17
CA THR A 77 10.10 10.44 16.93
C THR A 77 10.36 9.32 15.93
N SER A 78 10.73 8.12 16.40
CA SER A 78 10.89 6.95 15.52
C SER A 78 9.56 6.53 14.88
N GLY A 79 8.46 6.56 15.63
CA GLY A 79 7.12 6.27 15.11
C GLY A 79 6.67 7.26 14.02
N LEU A 80 7.01 8.54 14.17
CA LEU A 80 6.73 9.58 13.17
C LEU A 80 7.56 9.41 11.89
N VAL A 81 8.80 8.94 11.99
CA VAL A 81 9.65 8.65 10.83
C VAL A 81 9.19 7.37 10.11
N LEU A 82 8.62 6.40 10.84
CA LEU A 82 8.11 5.15 10.26
C LEU A 82 6.71 5.30 9.63
N TYR A 83 5.98 6.38 9.93
CA TYR A 83 4.63 6.64 9.42
C TYR A 83 4.49 6.47 7.89
N PRO A 84 5.39 6.98 7.03
CA PRO A 84 5.26 6.82 5.58
C PRO A 84 5.33 5.35 5.13
N ALA A 85 6.13 4.53 5.84
CA ALA A 85 6.22 3.10 5.59
C ALA A 85 4.96 2.37 6.05
N LEU A 86 4.39 2.75 7.20
CA LEU A 86 3.13 2.21 7.70
C LEU A 86 1.94 2.61 6.82
N ASP A 87 1.88 3.85 6.33
CA ASP A 87 0.86 4.34 5.41
C ASP A 87 0.87 3.54 4.10
N ALA A 88 2.05 3.35 3.51
CA ALA A 88 2.22 2.50 2.33
C ALA A 88 1.78 1.04 2.59
N CYS A 89 2.10 0.50 3.77
CA CYS A 89 1.72 -0.86 4.14
C CYS A 89 0.20 -1.00 4.30
N ILE A 90 -0.46 -0.07 5.00
CA ILE A 90 -1.92 -0.05 5.20
C ILE A 90 -2.66 0.09 3.86
N VAL A 91 -2.23 1.00 2.99
CA VAL A 91 -2.82 1.17 1.65
C VAL A 91 -2.67 -0.12 0.84
N MET A 92 -1.50 -0.77 0.89
CA MET A 92 -1.25 -2.04 0.21
C MET A 92 -2.14 -3.18 0.74
N TYR A 93 -2.46 -3.17 2.04
CA TYR A 93 -3.38 -4.11 2.67
C TYR A 93 -4.87 -3.80 2.41
N VAL A 94 -5.29 -2.55 2.30
CA VAL A 94 -6.71 -2.20 2.14
C VAL A 94 -7.17 -2.29 0.69
N VAL A 95 -6.32 -1.94 -0.28
CA VAL A 95 -6.70 -2.00 -1.69
C VAL A 95 -6.75 -3.46 -2.15
N GLN A 96 -7.94 -3.90 -2.59
CA GLN A 96 -8.18 -5.28 -3.00
C GLN A 96 -7.31 -5.70 -4.21
N ASP A 97 -7.02 -4.77 -5.11
CA ASP A 97 -6.16 -5.02 -6.26
C ASP A 97 -4.70 -5.26 -5.84
N TYR A 98 -4.17 -4.49 -4.90
CA TYR A 98 -2.83 -4.72 -4.34
C TYR A 98 -2.78 -6.05 -3.59
N ARG A 99 -3.81 -6.39 -2.81
CA ARG A 99 -3.90 -7.72 -2.16
C ARG A 99 -3.92 -8.87 -3.17
N LYS A 100 -4.62 -8.71 -4.31
CA LYS A 100 -4.69 -9.73 -5.36
C LYS A 100 -3.35 -9.88 -6.07
N ALA A 101 -2.70 -8.76 -6.40
CA ALA A 101 -1.36 -8.74 -6.97
C ALA A 101 -0.34 -9.38 -6.01
N MET A 102 -0.36 -9.00 -4.74
CA MET A 102 0.50 -9.55 -3.69
C MET A 102 0.36 -11.07 -3.59
N ARG A 103 -0.87 -11.59 -3.55
CA ARG A 103 -1.12 -13.04 -3.54
C ARG A 103 -0.58 -13.74 -4.78
N ASN A 104 -0.71 -13.14 -5.95
CA ASN A 104 -0.19 -13.73 -7.19
C ASN A 104 1.34 -13.76 -7.21
N VAL A 105 2.00 -12.68 -6.74
CA VAL A 105 3.45 -12.63 -6.59
C VAL A 105 3.92 -13.66 -5.57
N PHE A 106 3.26 -13.74 -4.42
CA PHE A 106 3.61 -14.68 -3.36
C PHE A 106 3.47 -16.13 -3.83
N LYS A 107 2.38 -16.47 -4.54
CA LYS A 107 2.21 -17.79 -5.17
C LYS A 107 3.34 -18.12 -6.14
N LYS A 108 3.66 -17.21 -7.06
CA LYS A 108 4.78 -17.42 -8.01
C LYS A 108 6.12 -17.60 -7.31
N SER A 109 6.39 -16.84 -6.26
CA SER A 109 7.62 -16.97 -5.48
C SER A 109 7.69 -18.33 -4.77
N VAL A 110 6.58 -18.77 -4.17
CA VAL A 110 6.47 -20.08 -3.53
C VAL A 110 6.66 -21.20 -4.56
N ASP A 111 5.97 -21.15 -5.70
CA ASP A 111 6.08 -22.15 -6.77
C ASP A 111 7.51 -22.25 -7.31
N LYS A 112 8.22 -21.12 -7.42
CA LYS A 112 9.61 -21.07 -7.89
C LYS A 112 10.58 -21.67 -6.87
N ILE A 113 10.37 -21.38 -5.58
CA ILE A 113 11.15 -21.98 -4.49
C ILE A 113 10.90 -23.50 -4.45
N GLN A 114 9.65 -23.92 -4.54
CA GLN A 114 9.28 -25.32 -4.50
C GLN A 114 9.90 -26.09 -5.67
N SER A 115 9.87 -25.53 -6.87
CA SER A 115 10.48 -26.12 -8.06
C SER A 115 12.01 -26.25 -7.95
N ALA A 116 12.68 -25.26 -7.31
CA ALA A 116 14.12 -25.31 -7.06
C ALA A 116 14.50 -26.36 -6.00
N VAL A 117 13.69 -26.49 -4.95
CA VAL A 117 13.84 -27.51 -3.91
C VAL A 117 13.64 -28.92 -4.49
N THR A 118 12.65 -29.13 -5.35
CA THR A 118 12.42 -30.44 -5.98
C THR A 118 13.55 -30.80 -6.97
N TRP A 119 14.07 -29.84 -7.73
CA TRP A 119 15.23 -30.06 -8.61
C TRP A 119 16.47 -30.51 -7.83
N THR A 120 16.78 -29.83 -6.72
CA THR A 120 17.96 -30.16 -5.89
C THR A 120 17.86 -31.53 -5.23
N GLN A 121 16.66 -31.94 -4.78
CA GLN A 121 16.44 -33.28 -4.23
C GLN A 121 16.62 -34.38 -5.29
N ASN A 122 16.05 -34.20 -6.49
CA ASN A 122 16.17 -35.22 -7.54
C ASN A 122 17.63 -35.42 -7.98
N THR A 123 18.42 -34.34 -8.10
CA THR A 123 19.85 -34.44 -8.46
C THR A 123 20.68 -35.14 -7.39
N THR A 124 20.38 -34.93 -6.10
CA THR A 124 21.10 -35.61 -5.02
C THR A 124 20.75 -37.10 -4.94
N THR A 125 19.50 -37.48 -5.18
CA THR A 125 19.10 -38.89 -5.21
C THR A 125 19.74 -39.67 -6.37
N VAL A 126 19.82 -39.06 -7.56
CA VAL A 126 20.42 -39.70 -8.74
C VAL A 126 21.93 -39.86 -8.56
N ASN A 127 22.60 -38.85 -8.00
CA ASN A 127 24.03 -38.95 -7.68
C ASN A 127 24.33 -40.00 -6.60
N ALA A 128 23.46 -40.12 -5.59
CA ALA A 128 23.61 -41.15 -4.55
C ALA A 128 23.41 -42.56 -5.10
N GLN A 129 22.44 -42.79 -5.99
CA GLN A 129 22.25 -44.10 -6.64
C GLN A 129 23.44 -44.47 -7.53
N ASN A 130 23.98 -43.50 -8.30
CA ASN A 130 25.15 -43.75 -9.14
C ASN A 130 26.42 -44.01 -8.33
N ALA A 131 26.57 -43.45 -7.13
CA ALA A 131 27.75 -43.66 -6.27
C ALA A 131 27.79 -45.03 -5.57
N VAL A 132 26.65 -45.74 -5.47
CA VAL A 132 26.56 -47.07 -4.82
C VAL A 132 26.79 -48.21 -5.84
N LEU A 133 26.78 -47.89 -7.14
CA LEU A 133 27.01 -48.84 -8.24
C LEU A 133 28.49 -48.91 -8.71
N PHE A 134 29.40 -48.23 -8.02
CA PHE A 134 30.86 -48.33 -8.18
C PHE A 134 31.49 -48.80 -6.87
#